data_AF-A0A1Q9NNP1-F1
#
_entry.id   AF-A0A1Q9NNP1-F1
#
_cell.length_a   1.000
_cell.length_b   1.000
_cell.length_c   1.000
_cell.angle_alpha   90.00
_cell.angle_beta   90.00
_cell.angle_gamma   90.00
#
_symmetry.space_group_name_H-M   'P 1'
#
loop_
_entity.id
_entity.type
_entity.pdbx_description
1 polymer ?
#
loop_
_entity_poly.entity_id
_entity_poly.type
_entity_poly.pdbx_seq_one_letter_code
_entity_poly.pdbx_strand_id
1 'polypeptide(L)'
;MPKSTSRPPLRLIFFTSESCKFCPMIENIVKKFVGSNIGTNVSLTTVDVDLSPETALQFNIKNLPTVIMGTGGSSNYEKIVEGYMEEEDIRHRLTNRIFHSILAGETASAKRKENMIWLSKNVIDSIQKKRLIRQNIGDYVHLQSLQINNMSILALDPIAPTLLYESGRVYGMYGPGQLLLFNLNKNIGNQIRIVPKFNELMKAISNLFNYTFFPTNVAESAEIIENNDLNAIIRIYGSAYAVGAPKIGESLCPSLAGELAGLIQSIMARFVKVEEISCWGTGTKYCEFKIEVLDEEVSIHSKIPSDTGGKKDVQKRRNNFINTLAEMAENLQDSLMFKKQLRNFGDYVHIAVLQQAFTALKIIDPFCGMLLHSAGVTFGLTADKRVINNSLHHKKINIPISLEEAVEILIEELQHPTTLLTRQHSFVSFEKSDSDLDDIVYYINIHELAYASGATNVNETFCDFMAGFINGRLQLLVQDETIVKEVECFGTGNSVCKFKITVD
;
A
#
# COMPACT_ATOMS: atom_id res chain seq x y z
N MET A 1 -20.65 20.38 -3.45
CA MET A 1 -19.47 19.65 -2.92
C MET A 1 -18.26 20.54 -3.10
N PRO A 2 -17.42 20.76 -2.08
CA PRO A 2 -16.11 21.37 -2.30
C PRO A 2 -15.40 20.55 -3.38
N LYS A 3 -14.94 21.20 -4.44
CA LYS A 3 -14.10 20.55 -5.45
C LYS A 3 -12.73 20.33 -4.81
N SER A 4 -12.58 19.35 -3.92
CA SER A 4 -11.26 18.86 -3.52
C SER A 4 -10.72 18.05 -4.69
N THR A 5 -10.31 18.74 -5.74
CA THR A 5 -9.53 18.20 -6.84
C THR A 5 -8.05 18.25 -6.48
N SER A 6 -7.68 17.84 -5.25
CA SER A 6 -6.29 17.57 -4.94
C SER A 6 -5.93 16.30 -5.70
N ARG A 7 -5.62 16.50 -6.98
CA ARG A 7 -4.92 15.53 -7.78
C ARG A 7 -3.62 15.25 -7.04
N PRO A 8 -3.24 14.00 -6.90
CA PRO A 8 -1.90 13.73 -6.44
C PRO A 8 -0.91 14.37 -7.43
N PRO A 9 0.07 15.13 -6.93
CA PRO A 9 1.01 15.81 -7.81
C PRO A 9 1.86 14.76 -8.53
N LEU A 10 1.98 14.90 -9.85
CA LEU A 10 2.86 14.11 -10.69
C LEU A 10 4.27 14.16 -10.11
N ARG A 11 4.85 13.01 -9.81
CA ARG A 11 6.15 12.94 -9.15
C ARG A 11 7.27 12.86 -10.17
N LEU A 12 8.19 13.81 -10.10
CA LEU A 12 9.50 13.78 -10.75
C LEU A 12 10.51 13.28 -9.73
N ILE A 13 11.35 12.33 -10.16
CA ILE A 13 12.47 11.86 -9.34
C ILE A 13 13.75 12.29 -10.04
N PHE A 14 14.53 13.10 -9.35
CA PHE A 14 15.81 13.61 -9.81
C PHE A 14 16.95 12.88 -9.12
N PHE A 15 17.69 12.09 -9.89
CA PHE A 15 18.89 11.39 -9.44
C PHE A 15 20.11 12.31 -9.57
N THR A 16 20.82 12.49 -8.46
CA THR A 16 21.97 13.38 -8.32
C THR A 16 23.12 12.67 -7.58
N SER A 17 24.31 13.29 -7.56
CA SER A 17 25.47 12.90 -6.77
C SER A 17 26.31 14.16 -6.48
N GLU A 18 27.02 14.19 -5.35
CA GLU A 18 27.97 15.27 -5.06
C GLU A 18 29.11 15.34 -6.08
N SER A 19 29.48 14.21 -6.67
CA SER A 19 30.54 14.11 -7.69
C SER A 19 30.12 14.62 -9.08
N CYS A 20 28.82 14.80 -9.30
CA CYS A 20 28.24 15.14 -10.59
C CYS A 20 28.28 16.65 -10.87
N LYS A 21 29.21 17.07 -11.75
CA LYS A 21 29.41 18.49 -12.13
C LYS A 21 28.17 19.19 -12.71
N PHE A 22 27.30 18.45 -13.41
CA PHE A 22 26.13 19.01 -14.10
C PHE A 22 24.85 18.98 -13.26
N CYS A 23 24.85 18.23 -12.15
CA CYS A 23 23.66 18.03 -11.34
C CYS A 23 23.10 19.34 -10.74
N PRO A 24 23.91 20.27 -10.18
CA PRO A 24 23.38 21.52 -9.63
C PRO A 24 22.68 22.40 -10.68
N MET A 25 23.14 22.38 -11.92
CA MET A 25 22.52 23.14 -13.02
C MET A 25 21.15 22.56 -13.36
N ILE A 26 21.07 21.24 -13.58
CA ILE A 26 19.83 20.57 -13.96
C ILE A 26 18.83 20.60 -12.80
N GLU A 27 19.28 20.43 -11.56
CA GLU A 27 18.44 20.57 -10.36
C GLU A 27 17.77 21.95 -10.30
N ASN A 28 18.52 23.02 -10.55
CA ASN A 28 17.98 24.38 -10.57
C ASN A 28 16.94 24.57 -11.67
N ILE A 29 17.15 24.00 -12.85
CA ILE A 29 16.19 24.07 -13.96
C ILE A 29 14.90 23.33 -13.58
N VAL A 30 15.01 22.11 -13.05
CA VAL A 30 13.86 21.30 -12.64
C VAL A 30 13.11 21.97 -11.49
N LYS A 31 13.81 22.48 -10.47
CA LYS A 31 13.19 23.23 -9.35
C LYS A 31 12.49 24.50 -9.83
N LYS A 32 13.08 25.28 -10.75
CA LYS A 32 12.43 26.45 -11.34
C LYS A 32 11.18 26.05 -12.11
N PHE A 33 11.26 24.99 -12.91
CA PHE A 33 10.14 24.48 -13.70
C PHE A 33 8.97 24.04 -12.79
N VAL A 34 9.26 23.26 -11.75
CA VAL A 34 8.27 22.82 -10.76
C VAL A 34 7.71 24.01 -9.99
N GLY A 35 8.54 25.00 -9.64
CA GLY A 35 8.09 26.22 -8.95
C GLY A 35 7.23 27.17 -9.79
N SER A 36 7.34 27.15 -11.13
CA SER A 36 6.60 28.05 -12.01
C SER A 36 5.21 27.50 -12.38
N ASN A 37 4.14 27.97 -11.71
CA ASN A 37 2.69 27.76 -12.00
C ASN A 37 2.15 26.32 -12.20
N ILE A 38 3.01 25.32 -12.36
CA ILE A 38 2.69 23.89 -12.45
C ILE A 38 2.79 23.24 -11.05
N GLY A 39 3.40 23.93 -10.08
CA GLY A 39 3.87 23.37 -8.81
C GLY A 39 2.83 22.74 -7.89
N THR A 40 1.54 23.03 -8.04
CA THR A 40 0.52 22.28 -7.29
C THR A 40 0.30 20.87 -7.84
N ASN A 41 0.64 20.64 -9.10
CA ASN A 41 0.40 19.39 -9.81
C ASN A 41 1.67 18.55 -10.01
N VAL A 42 2.85 19.03 -9.59
CA VAL A 42 4.11 18.31 -9.76
C VAL A 42 4.92 18.36 -8.47
N SER A 43 5.36 17.21 -7.98
CA SER A 43 6.26 17.08 -6.84
C SER A 43 7.64 16.66 -7.33
N LEU A 44 8.70 17.22 -6.76
CA LEU A 44 10.08 16.85 -7.06
C LEU A 44 10.67 16.13 -5.86
N THR A 45 11.07 14.87 -6.05
CA THR A 45 11.90 14.12 -5.11
C THR A 45 13.32 14.09 -5.64
N THR A 46 14.29 14.45 -4.82
CA THR A 46 15.71 14.31 -5.18
C THR A 46 16.27 13.09 -4.49
N VAL A 47 16.94 12.22 -5.24
CA VAL A 47 17.60 11.01 -4.75
C VAL A 47 19.08 11.15 -5.03
N ASP A 48 19.88 11.11 -3.99
CA ASP A 48 21.34 11.07 -4.10
C ASP A 48 21.78 9.62 -4.26
N VAL A 49 22.38 9.30 -5.41
CA VAL A 49 22.78 7.91 -5.71
C VAL A 49 23.92 7.41 -4.86
N ASP A 50 24.73 8.32 -4.29
CA ASP A 50 25.81 7.95 -3.38
C ASP A 50 25.24 7.49 -2.02
N LEU A 51 24.01 7.92 -1.71
CA LEU A 51 23.31 7.60 -0.46
C LEU A 51 22.31 6.45 -0.59
N SER A 52 21.73 6.27 -1.77
CA SER A 52 20.72 5.24 -2.06
C SER A 52 20.98 4.54 -3.39
N PRO A 53 22.14 3.85 -3.53
CA PRO A 53 22.52 3.18 -4.77
C PRO A 53 21.51 2.11 -5.21
N GLU A 54 20.85 1.45 -4.26
CA GLU A 54 19.79 0.47 -4.53
C GLU A 54 18.60 1.09 -5.26
N THR A 55 18.26 2.34 -4.96
CA THR A 55 17.18 3.05 -5.65
C THR A 55 17.61 3.37 -7.07
N ALA A 56 18.84 3.84 -7.27
CA ALA A 56 19.38 4.12 -8.60
C ALA A 56 19.41 2.86 -9.50
N LEU A 57 19.82 1.72 -8.93
CA LEU A 57 19.82 0.42 -9.60
C LEU A 57 18.39 0.00 -10.01
N GLN A 58 17.43 0.15 -9.10
CA GLN A 58 16.02 -0.18 -9.37
C GLN A 58 15.44 0.57 -10.59
N PHE A 59 15.88 1.82 -10.81
CA PHE A 59 15.46 2.63 -11.96
C PHE A 59 16.42 2.54 -13.15
N ASN A 60 17.40 1.63 -13.11
CA ASN A 60 18.43 1.45 -14.14
C ASN A 60 19.13 2.77 -14.49
N ILE A 61 19.51 3.52 -13.47
CA ILE A 61 20.18 4.82 -13.59
C ILE A 61 21.67 4.58 -13.77
N LYS A 62 22.14 4.70 -15.02
CA LYS A 62 23.55 4.52 -15.38
C LYS A 62 24.31 5.84 -15.49
N ASN A 63 23.60 6.94 -15.73
CA ASN A 63 24.19 8.25 -15.97
C ASN A 63 23.59 9.30 -15.02
N LEU A 64 24.38 10.31 -14.68
CA LEU A 64 23.94 11.45 -13.88
C LEU A 64 24.18 12.77 -14.62
N PRO A 65 23.32 13.79 -14.40
CA PRO A 65 22.03 13.68 -13.71
C PRO A 65 21.02 12.87 -14.51
N THR A 66 20.02 12.30 -13.84
CA THR A 66 18.86 11.70 -14.51
C THR A 66 17.57 12.21 -13.88
N VAL A 67 16.61 12.65 -14.69
CA VAL A 67 15.24 12.95 -14.26
C VAL A 67 14.33 11.90 -14.85
N ILE A 68 13.61 11.19 -13.98
CA ILE A 68 12.57 10.26 -14.40
C ILE A 68 11.19 10.78 -14.01
N MET A 69 10.20 10.32 -14.76
CA MET A 69 8.79 10.54 -14.48
C MET A 69 8.04 9.23 -14.61
N GLY A 70 7.09 9.00 -13.69
CA GLY A 70 6.25 7.81 -13.71
C GLY A 70 5.11 8.02 -14.67
N THR A 71 4.99 7.14 -15.66
CA THR A 71 3.89 7.16 -16.63
C THR A 71 2.83 6.16 -16.21
N GLY A 72 1.91 6.57 -15.31
CA GLY A 72 0.55 6.00 -15.16
C GLY A 72 0.36 4.50 -14.87
N GLY A 73 1.39 3.66 -14.85
CA GLY A 73 1.35 2.24 -14.55
C GLY A 73 2.61 1.80 -13.80
N SER A 74 2.50 0.78 -12.94
CA SER A 74 3.47 0.51 -11.86
C SER A 74 4.89 0.10 -12.27
N SER A 75 5.18 -0.02 -13.57
CA SER A 75 6.48 -0.54 -14.05
C SER A 75 7.14 0.25 -15.18
N ASN A 76 6.49 1.27 -15.75
CA ASN A 76 7.07 2.06 -16.84
C ASN A 76 7.49 3.45 -16.34
N TYR A 77 8.79 3.62 -16.17
CA TYR A 77 9.42 4.91 -15.91
C TYR A 77 10.03 5.42 -17.21
N GLU A 78 9.79 6.70 -17.48
CA GLU A 78 10.42 7.36 -18.61
C GLU A 78 11.53 8.27 -18.11
N LYS A 79 12.75 8.03 -18.59
CA LYS A 79 13.87 8.96 -18.43
C LYS A 79 13.61 10.18 -19.32
N ILE A 80 13.31 11.32 -18.70
CA ILE A 80 13.07 12.58 -19.42
C ILE A 80 14.41 13.24 -19.77
N VAL A 81 15.30 13.26 -18.78
CA VAL A 81 16.63 13.87 -18.86
C VAL A 81 17.64 12.81 -18.44
N GLU A 82 18.72 12.65 -19.20
CA GLU A 82 19.84 11.77 -18.85
C GLU A 82 21.14 12.43 -19.34
N GLY A 83 22.07 12.67 -18.42
CA GLY A 83 23.34 13.35 -18.70
C GLY A 83 23.22 14.86 -18.89
N TYR A 84 24.18 15.45 -19.60
CA TYR A 84 24.17 16.88 -19.93
C TYR A 84 23.16 17.17 -21.04
N MET A 85 22.36 18.21 -20.83
CA MET A 85 21.38 18.71 -21.79
C MET A 85 21.28 20.23 -21.67
N GLU A 86 20.96 20.90 -22.77
CA GLU A 86 20.70 22.35 -22.75
C GLU A 86 19.38 22.67 -22.03
N GLU A 87 19.29 23.87 -21.46
CA GLU A 87 18.14 24.27 -20.64
C GLU A 87 16.82 24.27 -21.44
N GLU A 88 16.86 24.70 -22.70
CA GLU A 88 15.67 24.73 -23.56
C GLU A 88 15.15 23.31 -23.84
N ASP A 89 16.04 22.35 -24.10
CA ASP A 89 15.69 20.96 -24.33
C ASP A 89 15.08 20.31 -23.09
N ILE A 90 15.66 20.57 -21.91
CA ILE A 90 15.13 20.07 -20.64
C ILE A 90 13.71 20.62 -20.43
N ARG A 91 13.50 21.92 -20.62
CA ARG A 91 12.19 22.55 -20.47
C ARG A 91 11.19 22.00 -21.48
N HIS A 92 11.56 21.83 -22.74
CA HIS A 92 10.68 21.31 -23.78
C HIS A 92 10.25 19.87 -23.47
N ARG A 93 11.20 19.00 -23.10
CA ARG A 93 10.90 17.61 -22.73
C ARG A 93 10.02 17.52 -21.48
N LEU A 94 10.36 18.27 -20.42
CA LEU A 94 9.54 18.31 -19.20
C LEU A 94 8.13 18.79 -19.50
N THR A 95 7.99 19.88 -20.26
CA THR A 95 6.68 20.44 -20.63
C THR A 95 5.81 19.41 -21.35
N ASN A 96 6.29 18.88 -22.49
CA ASN A 96 5.51 17.94 -23.28
C ASN A 96 5.11 16.71 -22.48
N ARG A 97 6.07 16.15 -21.71
CA ARG A 97 5.86 14.92 -20.95
C ARG A 97 4.92 15.12 -19.77
N ILE A 98 5.05 16.20 -19.03
CA ILE A 98 4.16 16.51 -17.90
C ILE A 98 2.75 16.78 -18.39
N PHE A 99 2.55 17.53 -19.49
CA PHE A 99 1.21 17.75 -20.04
C PHE A 99 0.53 16.45 -20.48
N HIS A 100 1.23 15.59 -21.22
CA HIS A 100 0.70 14.30 -21.62
C HIS A 100 0.38 13.40 -20.41
N SER A 101 1.25 13.39 -19.40
CA SER A 101 1.04 12.60 -18.18
C SER A 101 -0.12 13.12 -17.33
N ILE A 102 -0.35 14.44 -17.27
CA ILE A 102 -1.51 15.00 -16.56
C ILE A 102 -2.81 14.51 -17.22
N LEU A 103 -2.89 14.57 -18.56
CA LEU A 103 -4.08 14.11 -19.29
C LEU A 103 -4.29 12.60 -19.17
N ALA A 104 -3.22 11.80 -19.33
CA ALA A 104 -3.29 10.35 -19.17
C ALA A 104 -3.65 9.97 -17.72
N GLY A 105 -3.08 10.68 -16.74
CA GLY A 105 -3.34 10.50 -15.31
C GLY A 105 -4.80 10.72 -14.93
N GLU A 106 -5.52 11.65 -15.56
CA GLU A 106 -6.96 11.83 -15.34
C GLU A 106 -7.76 10.59 -15.76
N THR A 107 -7.48 10.04 -16.94
CA THR A 107 -8.17 8.85 -17.43
C THR A 107 -7.86 7.62 -16.58
N ALA A 108 -6.59 7.43 -16.18
CA ALA A 108 -6.18 6.35 -15.29
C ALA A 108 -6.82 6.50 -13.90
N SER A 109 -6.81 7.70 -13.32
CA SER A 109 -7.45 7.98 -12.03
C SER A 109 -8.95 7.72 -12.07
N ALA A 110 -9.64 8.12 -13.14
CA ALA A 110 -11.07 7.83 -13.32
C ALA A 110 -11.35 6.32 -13.37
N LYS A 111 -10.57 5.55 -14.15
CA LYS A 111 -10.69 4.09 -14.21
C LYS A 111 -10.42 3.43 -12.86
N ARG A 112 -9.41 3.87 -12.11
CA ARG A 112 -9.15 3.32 -10.78
C ARG A 112 -10.27 3.64 -9.79
N LYS A 113 -10.88 4.84 -9.85
CA LYS A 113 -12.07 5.18 -9.05
C LYS A 113 -13.25 4.29 -9.42
N GLU A 114 -13.47 4.03 -10.71
CA GLU A 114 -14.47 3.07 -11.17
C GLU A 114 -14.21 1.67 -10.60
N ASN A 115 -12.95 1.20 -10.61
CA ASN A 115 -12.58 -0.06 -9.97
C ASN A 115 -12.85 -0.07 -8.47
N MET A 116 -12.60 1.03 -7.75
CA MET A 116 -12.94 1.12 -6.31
C MET A 116 -14.44 1.02 -6.06
N ILE A 117 -15.27 1.64 -6.90
CA ILE A 117 -16.72 1.53 -6.82
C ILE A 117 -17.16 0.09 -7.13
N TRP A 118 -16.55 -0.53 -8.14
CA TRP A 118 -16.79 -1.93 -8.51
C TRP A 118 -16.43 -2.90 -7.36
N LEU A 119 -15.24 -2.74 -6.78
CA LEU A 119 -14.82 -3.50 -5.60
C LEU A 119 -15.81 -3.28 -4.46
N SER A 120 -16.22 -2.04 -4.19
CA SER A 120 -17.19 -1.73 -3.14
C SER A 120 -18.52 -2.46 -3.34
N LYS A 121 -19.01 -2.54 -4.58
CA LYS A 121 -20.20 -3.33 -4.93
C LYS A 121 -19.99 -4.81 -4.62
N ASN A 122 -18.87 -5.39 -5.06
CA ASN A 122 -18.55 -6.81 -4.80
C ASN A 122 -18.45 -7.10 -3.30
N VAL A 123 -17.92 -6.17 -2.51
CA VAL A 123 -17.85 -6.27 -1.05
C VAL A 123 -19.24 -6.27 -0.43
N ILE A 124 -20.13 -5.38 -0.89
CA ILE A 124 -21.53 -5.36 -0.43
C ILE A 124 -22.23 -6.68 -0.78
N ASP A 125 -22.06 -7.18 -2.01
CA ASP A 125 -22.66 -8.43 -2.45
C ASP A 125 -22.13 -9.64 -1.66
N SER A 126 -20.83 -9.66 -1.35
CA SER A 126 -20.22 -10.70 -0.52
C SER A 126 -20.72 -10.68 0.92
N ILE A 127 -20.74 -9.52 1.55
CA ILE A 127 -21.21 -9.35 2.92
C ILE A 127 -22.68 -9.70 3.07
N GLN A 128 -23.48 -9.38 2.05
CA GLN A 128 -24.90 -9.77 1.98
C GLN A 128 -25.11 -11.24 1.59
N LYS A 129 -24.04 -12.04 1.48
CA LYS A 129 -24.05 -13.45 1.09
C LYS A 129 -24.72 -13.72 -0.27
N LYS A 130 -24.70 -12.74 -1.17
CA LYS A 130 -25.24 -12.89 -2.53
C LYS A 130 -24.23 -13.58 -3.44
N ARG A 131 -22.95 -13.26 -3.28
CA ARG A 131 -21.87 -13.80 -4.12
C ARG A 131 -20.52 -13.69 -3.41
N LEU A 132 -19.77 -14.79 -3.37
CA LEU A 132 -18.37 -14.76 -2.94
C LEU A 132 -17.49 -14.16 -4.05
N ILE A 133 -16.51 -13.35 -3.65
CA ILE A 133 -15.47 -12.79 -4.53
C ILE A 133 -14.49 -13.89 -4.92
N ARG A 134 -14.06 -14.70 -3.94
CA ARG A 134 -13.16 -15.84 -4.10
C ARG A 134 -13.92 -17.13 -3.84
N GLN A 135 -14.24 -17.85 -4.89
CA GLN A 135 -15.17 -18.99 -4.86
C GLN A 135 -14.56 -20.21 -4.15
N ASN A 136 -13.24 -20.39 -4.22
CA ASN A 136 -12.62 -21.61 -3.70
C ASN A 136 -12.23 -21.49 -2.21
N ILE A 137 -11.81 -20.30 -1.77
CA ILE A 137 -11.31 -20.08 -0.39
C ILE A 137 -12.14 -19.13 0.47
N GLY A 138 -13.14 -18.47 -0.12
CA GLY A 138 -13.99 -17.48 0.54
C GLY A 138 -13.31 -16.11 0.73
N ASP A 139 -14.04 -15.12 1.27
CA ASP A 139 -13.63 -13.71 1.21
C ASP A 139 -12.95 -13.18 2.47
N TYR A 140 -12.52 -14.08 3.35
CA TYR A 140 -11.82 -13.72 4.58
C TYR A 140 -10.37 -14.19 4.52
N VAL A 141 -9.46 -13.31 4.90
CA VAL A 141 -8.01 -13.51 4.97
C VAL A 141 -7.56 -13.31 6.40
N HIS A 142 -6.52 -14.02 6.82
CA HIS A 142 -5.92 -13.81 8.12
C HIS A 142 -5.36 -12.38 8.22
N LEU A 143 -5.46 -11.76 9.41
CA LEU A 143 -5.06 -10.37 9.62
C LEU A 143 -3.56 -10.13 9.34
N GLN A 144 -2.75 -11.19 9.31
CA GLN A 144 -1.35 -11.15 8.89
C GLN A 144 -1.14 -10.46 7.55
N SER A 145 -1.92 -10.78 6.52
CA SER A 145 -1.73 -10.19 5.18
C SER A 145 -1.99 -8.67 5.17
N LEU A 146 -2.82 -8.15 6.07
CA LEU A 146 -3.05 -6.71 6.21
C LEU A 146 -1.95 -6.05 7.03
N GLN A 147 -1.67 -6.61 8.20
CA GLN A 147 -0.75 -5.99 9.15
C GLN A 147 0.68 -5.97 8.65
N ILE A 148 1.17 -7.09 8.13
CA ILE A 148 2.54 -7.20 7.62
C ILE A 148 2.74 -6.20 6.49
N ASN A 149 1.78 -6.07 5.58
CA ASN A 149 1.97 -5.16 4.47
C ASN A 149 2.00 -3.70 4.92
N ASN A 150 1.08 -3.29 5.80
CA ASN A 150 1.08 -1.93 6.34
C ASN A 150 2.38 -1.63 7.09
N MET A 151 2.85 -2.57 7.93
CA MET A 151 4.10 -2.44 8.65
C MET A 151 5.32 -2.38 7.73
N SER A 152 5.32 -3.18 6.67
CA SER A 152 6.40 -3.19 5.68
C SER A 152 6.47 -1.86 4.94
N ILE A 153 5.32 -1.25 4.62
CA ILE A 153 5.27 0.09 4.02
C ILE A 153 5.79 1.15 5.02
N LEU A 154 5.34 1.10 6.27
CA LEU A 154 5.80 2.01 7.34
C LEU A 154 7.31 1.90 7.62
N ALA A 155 7.88 0.71 7.42
CA ALA A 155 9.31 0.44 7.62
C ALA A 155 10.22 1.12 6.58
N LEU A 156 9.71 1.41 5.38
CA LEU A 156 10.52 1.93 4.29
C LEU A 156 10.92 3.39 4.49
N ASP A 157 9.94 4.25 4.78
CA ASP A 157 10.12 5.69 4.69
C ASP A 157 9.29 6.44 5.75
N PRO A 158 9.82 7.51 6.38
CA PRO A 158 9.06 8.39 7.27
C PRO A 158 7.81 9.05 6.64
N ILE A 159 7.71 9.12 5.31
CA ILE A 159 6.53 9.63 4.59
C ILE A 159 5.41 8.60 4.46
N ALA A 160 5.71 7.32 4.68
CA ALA A 160 4.76 6.22 4.53
C ALA A 160 3.45 6.41 5.33
N PRO A 161 3.45 6.92 6.59
CA PRO A 161 2.23 7.23 7.31
C PRO A 161 1.31 8.20 6.55
N THR A 162 1.86 9.24 5.94
CA THR A 162 1.08 10.22 5.16
C THR A 162 0.46 9.57 3.92
N LEU A 163 1.21 8.72 3.20
CA LEU A 163 0.68 7.99 2.04
C LEU A 163 -0.43 7.02 2.42
N LEU A 164 -0.24 6.29 3.52
CA LEU A 164 -1.25 5.38 4.06
C LEU A 164 -2.50 6.14 4.54
N TYR A 165 -2.33 7.29 5.19
CA TYR A 165 -3.44 8.17 5.57
C TYR A 165 -4.24 8.64 4.36
N GLU A 166 -3.57 9.15 3.33
CA GLU A 166 -4.24 9.57 2.10
C GLU A 166 -4.94 8.37 1.43
N SER A 167 -4.32 7.20 1.45
CA SER A 167 -4.92 5.96 0.93
C SER A 167 -6.20 5.60 1.65
N GLY A 168 -6.16 5.63 2.98
CA GLY A 168 -7.33 5.54 3.82
C GLY A 168 -8.39 6.55 3.41
N ARG A 169 -8.03 7.82 3.22
CA ARG A 169 -8.96 8.89 2.86
C ARG A 169 -9.67 8.64 1.53
N VAL A 170 -8.93 8.25 0.50
CA VAL A 170 -9.49 7.87 -0.80
C VAL A 170 -10.40 6.65 -0.65
N TYR A 171 -9.98 5.64 0.11
CA TYR A 171 -10.80 4.47 0.40
C TYR A 171 -12.09 4.85 1.15
N GLY A 172 -12.05 5.69 2.19
CA GLY A 172 -13.26 6.14 2.89
C GLY A 172 -14.23 6.93 2.00
N MET A 173 -13.69 7.67 1.02
CA MET A 173 -14.48 8.46 0.06
C MET A 173 -15.11 7.65 -1.08
N TYR A 174 -14.50 6.53 -1.50
CA TYR A 174 -14.97 5.76 -2.66
C TYR A 174 -15.32 4.30 -2.33
N GLY A 175 -15.08 3.90 -1.08
CA GLY A 175 -15.37 2.59 -0.53
C GLY A 175 -16.85 2.37 -0.22
N PRO A 176 -17.20 1.19 0.30
CA PRO A 176 -18.58 0.84 0.62
C PRO A 176 -19.09 1.56 1.88
N GLY A 177 -18.19 2.13 2.69
CA GLY A 177 -18.47 2.72 4.00
C GLY A 177 -19.67 3.66 4.02
N GLN A 178 -19.81 4.55 3.03
CA GLN A 178 -20.91 5.52 2.99
C GLN A 178 -22.28 4.84 2.96
N LEU A 179 -22.47 3.89 2.05
CA LEU A 179 -23.72 3.16 1.92
C LEU A 179 -24.03 2.38 3.20
N LEU A 180 -22.99 1.80 3.80
CA LEU A 180 -23.11 1.03 5.03
C LEU A 180 -23.54 1.91 6.21
N LEU A 181 -22.98 3.10 6.35
CA LEU A 181 -23.37 4.03 7.40
C LEU A 181 -24.83 4.47 7.27
N PHE A 182 -25.32 4.75 6.06
CA PHE A 182 -26.74 5.08 5.85
C PHE A 182 -27.66 3.90 6.19
N ASN A 183 -27.23 2.66 5.97
CA ASN A 183 -27.97 1.47 6.37
C ASN A 183 -27.96 1.27 7.90
N LEU A 184 -26.82 1.51 8.55
CA LEU A 184 -26.66 1.41 10.00
C LEU A 184 -27.40 2.52 10.76
N ASN A 185 -27.49 3.72 10.19
CA ASN A 185 -28.23 4.84 10.77
C ASN A 185 -28.88 5.72 9.69
N LYS A 186 -30.16 5.47 9.41
CA LYS A 186 -30.95 6.24 8.44
C LYS A 186 -31.11 7.71 8.82
N ASN A 187 -30.97 8.06 10.11
CA ASN A 187 -31.13 9.44 10.57
C ASN A 187 -30.07 10.37 9.99
N ILE A 188 -28.90 9.87 9.56
CA ILE A 188 -27.85 10.69 8.92
C ILE A 188 -28.40 11.47 7.73
N GLY A 189 -29.27 10.84 6.92
CA GLY A 189 -29.88 11.48 5.75
C GLY A 189 -30.98 12.50 6.09
N ASN A 190 -31.58 12.39 7.28
CA ASN A 190 -32.68 13.25 7.73
C ASN A 190 -32.19 14.54 8.43
N GLN A 191 -30.91 14.59 8.82
CA GLN A 191 -30.35 15.76 9.51
C GLN A 191 -29.90 16.83 8.52
N ILE A 192 -30.58 17.98 8.55
CA ILE A 192 -30.20 19.17 7.76
C ILE A 192 -29.07 19.94 8.45
N ARG A 193 -29.08 19.99 9.79
CA ARG A 193 -28.08 20.73 10.58
C ARG A 193 -26.82 19.90 10.75
N ILE A 194 -25.66 20.55 10.61
CA ILE A 194 -24.36 19.88 10.55
C ILE A 194 -24.01 19.15 11.85
N VAL A 195 -24.20 19.78 13.01
CA VAL A 195 -23.87 19.17 14.32
C VAL A 195 -24.74 17.94 14.63
N PRO A 196 -26.08 17.98 14.53
CA PRO A 196 -26.90 16.77 14.65
C PRO A 196 -26.53 15.67 13.65
N LYS A 197 -26.22 16.05 12.39
CA LYS A 197 -25.78 15.08 11.38
C LYS A 197 -24.47 14.40 11.77
N PHE A 198 -23.50 15.16 12.27
CA PHE A 198 -22.23 14.64 12.76
C PHE A 198 -22.44 13.68 13.94
N ASN A 199 -23.30 14.02 14.88
CA ASN A 199 -23.62 13.15 16.02
C ASN A 199 -24.23 11.80 15.59
N GLU A 200 -25.18 11.82 14.64
CA GLU A 200 -25.77 10.59 14.09
C GLU A 200 -24.75 9.78 13.28
N LEU A 201 -23.84 10.46 12.59
CA LEU A 201 -22.74 9.85 11.86
C LEU A 201 -21.75 9.14 12.81
N MET A 202 -21.35 9.78 13.91
CA MET A 202 -20.43 9.16 14.88
C MET A 202 -20.99 7.89 15.52
N LYS A 203 -22.29 7.87 15.83
CA LYS A 203 -22.97 6.64 16.29
C LYS A 203 -22.89 5.52 15.26
N ALA A 204 -23.12 5.84 13.99
CA ALA A 204 -23.05 4.86 12.91
C ALA A 204 -21.63 4.32 12.69
N ILE A 205 -20.62 5.19 12.78
CA ILE A 205 -19.20 4.81 12.70
C ILE A 205 -18.83 3.87 13.84
N SER A 206 -19.27 4.16 15.08
CA SER A 206 -19.06 3.26 16.22
C SER A 206 -19.63 1.86 15.96
N ASN A 207 -20.81 1.79 15.33
CA ASN A 207 -21.44 0.52 14.96
C ASN A 207 -20.73 -0.17 13.80
N LEU A 208 -20.21 0.58 12.82
CA LEU A 208 -19.49 0.04 11.66
C LEU A 208 -18.27 -0.81 12.08
N PHE A 209 -17.54 -0.37 13.10
CA PHE A 209 -16.35 -1.06 13.63
C PHE A 209 -16.67 -2.11 14.70
N ASN A 210 -17.93 -2.29 15.06
CA ASN A 210 -18.33 -3.34 15.99
C ASN A 210 -18.74 -4.60 15.21
N TYR A 211 -18.02 -5.70 15.42
CA TYR A 211 -18.17 -6.94 14.65
C TYR A 211 -19.61 -7.48 14.63
N THR A 212 -20.40 -7.14 15.67
CA THR A 212 -21.79 -7.58 15.82
C THR A 212 -22.69 -7.03 14.73
N PHE A 213 -22.39 -5.83 14.22
CA PHE A 213 -23.25 -5.14 13.26
C PHE A 213 -22.78 -5.30 11.82
N PHE A 214 -21.48 -5.51 11.60
CA PHE A 214 -20.93 -5.56 10.25
C PHE A 214 -19.80 -6.58 10.10
N PRO A 215 -19.95 -7.58 9.21
CA PRO A 215 -19.04 -8.72 9.16
C PRO A 215 -17.77 -8.43 8.33
N THR A 216 -17.26 -7.20 8.27
CA THR A 216 -15.89 -6.99 7.72
C THR A 216 -14.81 -7.42 8.68
N ASN A 217 -15.14 -7.55 9.97
CA ASN A 217 -14.21 -7.98 11.01
C ASN A 217 -12.97 -7.08 11.12
N VAL A 218 -13.13 -5.78 10.87
CA VAL A 218 -12.03 -4.80 10.98
C VAL A 218 -11.62 -4.60 12.44
N ALA A 219 -12.55 -4.62 13.38
CA ALA A 219 -12.29 -4.42 14.80
C ALA A 219 -13.24 -5.24 15.67
N GLU A 220 -12.91 -5.38 16.95
CA GLU A 220 -13.78 -6.02 17.94
C GLU A 220 -14.91 -5.08 18.34
N SER A 221 -14.57 -3.87 18.72
CA SER A 221 -15.56 -2.89 19.12
C SER A 221 -15.00 -1.49 18.91
N ALA A 222 -15.92 -0.53 18.87
CA ALA A 222 -15.57 0.87 18.91
C ALA A 222 -16.56 1.62 19.79
N GLU A 223 -16.07 2.67 20.44
CA GLU A 223 -16.85 3.56 21.29
C GLU A 223 -16.47 5.02 21.05
N ILE A 224 -17.44 5.92 21.19
CA ILE A 224 -17.22 7.36 21.13
C ILE A 224 -16.96 7.86 22.55
N ILE A 225 -15.72 8.29 22.82
CA ILE A 225 -15.27 8.76 24.13
C ILE A 225 -15.71 10.21 24.35
N GLU A 226 -15.56 11.03 23.31
CA GLU A 226 -15.94 12.44 23.32
C GLU A 226 -16.68 12.77 22.03
N ASN A 227 -17.68 13.63 22.12
CA ASN A 227 -18.41 14.13 20.95
C ASN A 227 -18.99 15.52 21.23
N ASN A 228 -18.25 16.54 20.84
CA ASN A 228 -18.54 17.94 21.12
C ASN A 228 -18.57 18.73 19.80
N ASP A 229 -19.74 19.23 19.43
CA ASP A 229 -20.00 19.98 18.20
C ASP A 229 -19.59 19.25 16.92
N LEU A 230 -18.38 19.54 16.42
CA LEU A 230 -17.77 19.00 15.20
C LEU A 230 -16.44 18.30 15.49
N ASN A 231 -16.22 17.92 16.76
CA ASN A 231 -15.06 17.20 17.24
C ASN A 231 -15.51 15.90 17.92
N ALA A 232 -14.79 14.82 17.69
CA ALA A 232 -15.02 13.57 18.38
C ALA A 232 -13.72 12.83 18.67
N ILE A 233 -13.74 11.96 19.69
CA ILE A 233 -12.70 10.97 19.92
C ILE A 233 -13.37 9.60 19.84
N ILE A 234 -12.90 8.78 18.91
CA ILE A 234 -13.31 7.37 18.80
C ILE A 234 -12.17 6.46 19.26
N ARG A 235 -12.51 5.48 20.09
CA ARG A 235 -11.62 4.41 20.51
C ARG A 235 -12.04 3.11 19.84
N ILE A 236 -11.09 2.40 19.24
CA ILE A 236 -11.28 1.16 18.50
C ILE A 236 -10.42 0.05 19.15
N TYR A 237 -11.07 -1.01 19.59
CA TYR A 237 -10.45 -2.18 20.21
C TYR A 237 -10.24 -3.30 19.19
N GLY A 238 -9.13 -4.03 19.32
CA GLY A 238 -8.82 -5.16 18.45
C GLY A 238 -8.78 -4.83 16.95
N SER A 239 -8.30 -3.64 16.59
CA SER A 239 -8.17 -3.21 15.19
C SER A 239 -7.28 -4.19 14.41
N ALA A 240 -7.78 -4.70 13.28
CA ALA A 240 -7.07 -5.57 12.37
C ALA A 240 -5.78 -4.94 11.86
N TYR A 241 -5.62 -3.62 11.91
CA TYR A 241 -4.42 -2.91 11.49
C TYR A 241 -3.26 -3.02 12.48
N ALA A 242 -3.52 -3.21 13.78
CA ALA A 242 -2.49 -3.08 14.80
C ALA A 242 -2.61 -4.05 16.01
N VAL A 243 -3.69 -4.82 16.11
CA VAL A 243 -3.86 -5.79 17.21
C VAL A 243 -2.67 -6.75 17.26
N GLY A 244 -2.13 -6.96 18.46
CA GLY A 244 -0.97 -7.83 18.66
C GLY A 244 0.37 -7.25 18.23
N ALA A 245 0.41 -6.03 17.67
CA ALA A 245 1.67 -5.40 17.28
C ALA A 245 2.54 -5.09 18.52
N PRO A 246 3.88 -5.26 18.44
CA PRO A 246 4.78 -4.85 19.50
C PRO A 246 4.83 -3.32 19.65
N LYS A 247 5.26 -2.84 20.81
CA LYS A 247 5.49 -1.41 21.03
C LYS A 247 6.72 -0.96 20.24
N ILE A 248 6.49 -0.20 19.19
CA ILE A 248 7.54 0.37 18.33
C ILE A 248 7.85 1.84 18.65
N GLY A 249 6.94 2.54 19.32
CA GLY A 249 7.03 3.96 19.63
C GLY A 249 6.33 4.88 18.62
N GLU A 250 5.68 4.32 17.61
CA GLU A 250 4.97 5.05 16.55
C GLU A 250 3.57 4.48 16.34
N SER A 251 2.70 5.26 15.69
CA SER A 251 1.34 4.84 15.37
C SER A 251 1.31 3.94 14.12
N LEU A 252 0.38 3.00 14.07
CA LEU A 252 0.34 1.94 13.04
C LEU A 252 -0.92 1.96 12.18
N CYS A 253 -1.92 2.77 12.55
CA CYS A 253 -3.19 2.84 11.85
C CYS A 253 -3.41 4.12 11.01
N PRO A 254 -2.41 4.73 10.31
CA PRO A 254 -2.68 5.87 9.43
C PRO A 254 -3.76 5.58 8.39
N SER A 255 -3.80 4.39 7.79
CA SER A 255 -4.83 4.00 6.83
C SER A 255 -6.25 4.04 7.43
N LEU A 256 -6.41 3.62 8.68
CA LEU A 256 -7.71 3.65 9.36
C LEU A 256 -8.11 5.09 9.73
N ALA A 257 -7.16 5.92 10.17
CA ALA A 257 -7.38 7.34 10.40
C ALA A 257 -7.83 8.04 9.10
N GLY A 258 -7.18 7.72 7.99
CA GLY A 258 -7.56 8.17 6.66
C GLY A 258 -8.96 7.72 6.28
N GLU A 259 -9.28 6.43 6.46
CA GLU A 259 -10.60 5.86 6.16
C GLU A 259 -11.71 6.64 6.88
N LEU A 260 -11.54 6.90 8.18
CA LEU A 260 -12.45 7.73 8.97
C LEU A 260 -12.58 9.13 8.36
N ALA A 261 -11.46 9.77 8.02
CA ALA A 261 -11.46 11.12 7.45
C ALA A 261 -12.25 11.18 6.13
N GLY A 262 -11.96 10.28 5.20
CA GLY A 262 -12.62 10.22 3.90
C GLY A 262 -14.11 9.90 4.00
N LEU A 263 -14.46 8.97 4.89
CA LEU A 263 -15.83 8.57 5.14
C LEU A 263 -16.67 9.73 5.70
N ILE A 264 -16.13 10.45 6.69
CA ILE A 264 -16.82 11.61 7.28
C ILE A 264 -16.88 12.76 6.28
N GLN A 265 -15.78 13.05 5.57
CA GLN A 265 -15.69 14.13 4.59
C GLN A 265 -16.72 13.98 3.47
N SER A 266 -16.89 12.76 2.93
CA SER A 266 -17.84 12.48 1.86
C SER A 266 -19.30 12.73 2.27
N ILE A 267 -19.66 12.39 3.52
CA ILE A 267 -21.02 12.56 4.05
C ILE A 267 -21.29 13.99 4.50
N MET A 268 -20.30 14.63 5.12
CA MET A 268 -20.43 15.98 5.71
C MET A 268 -20.21 17.09 4.67
N ALA A 269 -19.59 16.77 3.53
CA ALA A 269 -19.18 17.74 2.50
C ALA A 269 -18.34 18.90 3.09
N ARG A 270 -17.48 18.56 4.05
CA ARG A 270 -16.55 19.42 4.77
C ARG A 270 -15.20 18.73 4.89
N PHE A 271 -14.15 19.50 5.12
CA PHE A 271 -12.82 18.92 5.36
C PHE A 271 -12.81 18.22 6.71
N VAL A 272 -12.09 17.11 6.81
CA VAL A 272 -11.99 16.34 8.04
C VAL A 272 -10.53 16.02 8.30
N LYS A 273 -10.07 16.38 9.49
CA LYS A 273 -8.77 15.95 10.01
C LYS A 273 -9.01 14.81 10.99
N VAL A 274 -8.24 13.74 10.84
CA VAL A 274 -8.22 12.63 11.80
C VAL A 274 -6.79 12.36 12.21
N GLU A 275 -6.54 12.33 13.52
CA GLU A 275 -5.22 12.14 14.10
C GLU A 275 -5.25 10.93 15.04
N GLU A 276 -4.33 9.98 14.84
CA GLU A 276 -4.16 8.83 15.72
C GLU A 276 -3.39 9.27 16.98
N ILE A 277 -4.07 9.25 18.13
CA ILE A 277 -3.53 9.74 19.41
C ILE A 277 -2.97 8.60 20.29
N SER A 278 -3.51 7.40 20.15
CA SER A 278 -3.09 6.19 20.87
C SER A 278 -3.09 4.99 19.92
N CYS A 279 -2.13 4.07 20.03
CA CYS A 279 -2.02 2.88 19.19
C CYS A 279 -1.31 1.73 19.93
N TRP A 280 -1.52 0.49 19.46
CA TRP A 280 -0.68 -0.65 19.85
C TRP A 280 0.81 -0.37 19.65
N GLY A 281 1.17 0.26 18.55
CA GLY A 281 2.55 0.66 18.30
C GLY A 281 3.10 1.67 19.30
N THR A 282 2.27 2.51 19.93
CA THR A 282 2.70 3.43 20.99
C THR A 282 2.65 2.79 22.39
N GLY A 283 2.05 1.61 22.52
CA GLY A 283 2.02 0.78 23.72
C GLY A 283 0.64 0.67 24.40
N THR A 284 -0.43 1.19 23.80
CA THR A 284 -1.80 0.97 24.30
C THR A 284 -2.38 -0.35 23.77
N LYS A 285 -3.51 -0.83 24.29
CA LYS A 285 -4.19 -2.05 23.79
C LYS A 285 -5.39 -1.73 22.88
N TYR A 286 -5.46 -0.50 22.40
CA TYR A 286 -6.52 0.05 21.57
C TYR A 286 -5.93 1.15 20.69
N CYS A 287 -6.68 1.54 19.66
CA CYS A 287 -6.35 2.69 18.83
C CYS A 287 -7.35 3.81 19.09
N GLU A 288 -6.90 5.04 19.30
CA GLU A 288 -7.76 6.20 19.48
C GLU A 288 -7.51 7.23 18.38
N PHE A 289 -8.59 7.82 17.88
CA PHE A 289 -8.55 8.78 16.79
C PHE A 289 -9.32 10.03 17.19
N LYS A 290 -8.64 11.18 17.13
CA LYS A 290 -9.25 12.50 17.26
C LYS A 290 -9.74 12.96 15.90
N ILE A 291 -11.00 13.34 15.80
CA ILE A 291 -11.70 13.72 14.58
C ILE A 291 -12.10 15.20 14.72
N GLU A 292 -11.80 16.00 13.69
CA GLU A 292 -12.15 17.42 13.63
C GLU A 292 -12.74 17.74 12.24
N VAL A 293 -13.97 18.26 12.18
CA VAL A 293 -14.59 18.73 10.94
C VAL A 293 -14.35 20.23 10.77
N LEU A 294 -13.79 20.61 9.63
CA LEU A 294 -13.23 21.94 9.35
C LEU A 294 -13.93 22.59 8.14
N ASP A 295 -13.99 23.92 8.13
CA ASP A 295 -14.53 24.69 7.00
C ASP A 295 -13.51 24.89 5.87
N GLU A 296 -12.21 24.87 6.19
CA GLU A 296 -11.11 25.06 5.24
C GLU A 296 -10.22 23.82 5.13
N GLU A 297 -9.58 23.65 3.97
CA GLU A 297 -8.64 22.56 3.74
C GLU A 297 -7.39 22.81 4.58
N VAL A 298 -7.18 21.99 5.58
CA VAL A 298 -5.89 21.95 6.27
C VAL A 298 -5.00 21.00 5.51
N SER A 299 -3.81 21.45 5.12
CA SER A 299 -2.81 20.56 4.56
C SER A 299 -2.46 19.51 5.63
N ILE A 300 -3.00 18.30 5.49
CA ILE A 300 -2.66 17.12 6.30
C ILE A 300 -1.35 16.52 5.80
N HIS A 301 -0.50 17.33 5.16
CA HIS A 301 0.93 17.15 5.37
C HIS A 301 1.10 17.29 6.88
N SER A 302 0.97 16.15 7.57
CA SER A 302 1.54 15.91 8.88
C SER A 302 2.85 16.67 8.89
N LYS A 303 3.27 17.18 10.05
CA LYS A 303 4.68 17.46 10.23
C LYS A 303 5.39 16.15 9.88
N ILE A 304 5.74 15.92 8.61
CA ILE A 304 6.81 15.05 8.16
C ILE A 304 7.85 15.52 9.13
N PRO A 305 8.23 14.68 10.12
CA PRO A 305 9.13 15.10 11.17
C PRO A 305 10.20 15.87 10.43
N SER A 306 10.25 17.20 10.63
CA SER A 306 11.12 18.04 9.82
C SER A 306 12.45 17.33 9.90
N ASP A 307 13.12 17.12 8.77
CA ASP A 307 14.28 16.25 8.57
C ASP A 307 15.52 16.61 9.46
N THR A 308 15.28 17.29 10.58
CA THR A 308 16.15 17.53 11.72
C THR A 308 16.68 16.23 12.34
N GLY A 309 16.03 15.09 12.10
CA GLY A 309 16.61 13.79 12.40
C GLY A 309 17.60 13.42 11.30
N GLY A 310 18.90 13.63 11.51
CA GLY A 310 19.91 13.31 10.50
C GLY A 310 19.85 11.84 10.05
N LYS A 311 20.52 11.47 8.95
CA LYS A 311 20.53 10.12 8.33
C LYS A 311 20.55 8.93 9.30
N LYS A 312 21.22 9.08 10.44
CA LYS A 312 21.28 8.06 11.51
C LYS A 312 19.93 7.75 12.16
N ASP A 313 19.06 8.75 12.31
CA ASP A 313 17.73 8.58 12.92
C ASP A 313 16.78 7.85 11.99
N VAL A 314 16.81 8.14 10.69
CA VAL A 314 16.04 7.42 9.66
C VAL A 314 16.45 5.94 9.62
N GLN A 315 17.75 5.66 9.59
CA GLN A 315 18.24 4.27 9.60
C GLN A 315 17.87 3.54 10.91
N LYS A 316 17.97 4.23 12.06
CA LYS A 316 17.59 3.67 13.36
C LYS A 316 16.09 3.34 13.39
N ARG A 317 15.24 4.24 12.88
CA ARG A 317 13.80 4.00 12.73
C ARG A 317 13.55 2.77 11.84
N ARG A 318 14.15 2.72 10.65
CA ARG A 318 14.03 1.59 9.73
C ARG A 318 14.42 0.26 10.38
N ASN A 319 15.56 0.22 11.07
CA ASN A 319 16.01 -0.98 11.78
C ASN A 319 15.04 -1.38 12.90
N ASN A 320 14.45 -0.42 13.62
CA ASN A 320 13.45 -0.69 14.63
C ASN A 320 12.21 -1.36 14.01
N PHE A 321 11.69 -0.82 12.91
CA PHE A 321 10.57 -1.43 12.18
C PHE A 321 10.90 -2.82 11.65
N ILE A 322 12.09 -3.04 11.07
CA ILE A 322 12.51 -4.34 10.56
C ILE A 322 12.55 -5.39 11.69
N ASN A 323 13.12 -5.05 12.85
CA ASN A 323 13.17 -5.96 13.99
C ASN A 323 11.77 -6.28 14.51
N THR A 324 10.90 -5.26 14.62
CA THR A 324 9.50 -5.43 15.03
C THR A 324 8.70 -6.25 14.01
N LEU A 325 9.00 -6.15 12.71
CA LEU A 325 8.31 -6.90 11.66
C LEU A 325 8.50 -8.42 11.83
N ALA A 326 9.69 -8.87 12.23
CA ALA A 326 9.96 -10.27 12.53
C ALA A 326 9.18 -10.77 13.76
N GLU A 327 9.21 -10.02 14.87
CA GLU A 327 8.44 -10.34 16.08
C GLU A 327 6.93 -10.36 15.80
N MET A 328 6.46 -9.43 14.97
CA MET A 328 5.07 -9.37 14.56
C MET A 328 4.68 -10.56 13.70
N ALA A 329 5.52 -10.94 12.73
CA ALA A 329 5.30 -12.13 11.91
C ALA A 329 5.21 -13.40 12.77
N GLU A 330 6.02 -13.51 13.82
CA GLU A 330 5.94 -14.64 14.77
C GLU A 330 4.62 -14.65 15.56
N ASN A 331 4.22 -13.51 16.14
CA ASN A 331 2.93 -13.39 16.84
C ASN A 331 1.74 -13.75 15.94
N LEU A 332 1.80 -13.33 14.68
CA LEU A 332 0.79 -13.62 13.66
C LEU A 332 0.77 -15.08 13.26
N GLN A 333 1.95 -15.70 13.14
CA GLN A 333 2.05 -17.13 12.88
C GLN A 333 1.48 -17.96 14.04
N ASP A 334 1.71 -17.55 15.29
CA ASP A 334 1.13 -18.24 16.44
C ASP A 334 -0.39 -18.11 16.51
N SER A 335 -0.93 -16.96 16.09
CA SER A 335 -2.37 -16.77 15.90
C SER A 335 -2.93 -17.66 14.81
N LEU A 336 -2.25 -17.72 13.66
CA LEU A 336 -2.64 -18.57 12.54
C LEU A 336 -2.64 -20.05 12.90
N MET A 337 -1.68 -20.48 13.73
CA MET A 337 -1.57 -21.84 14.24
C MET A 337 -2.46 -22.10 15.47
N PHE A 338 -3.37 -21.17 15.81
CA PHE A 338 -4.30 -21.25 16.94
C PHE A 338 -3.62 -21.43 18.30
N LYS A 339 -2.34 -21.06 18.44
CA LYS A 339 -1.64 -21.07 19.73
C LYS A 339 -2.01 -19.87 20.59
N LYS A 340 -2.29 -18.73 19.94
CA LYS A 340 -2.61 -17.46 20.60
C LYS A 340 -3.59 -16.66 19.76
N GLN A 341 -4.86 -16.63 20.17
CA GLN A 341 -5.86 -15.78 19.53
C GLN A 341 -5.61 -14.30 19.87
N LEU A 342 -5.59 -13.43 18.87
CA LEU A 342 -5.34 -11.99 19.05
C LEU A 342 -6.62 -11.20 19.30
N ARG A 343 -7.76 -11.68 18.77
CA ARG A 343 -9.08 -11.07 18.94
C ARG A 343 -10.15 -12.08 19.35
N ASN A 344 -11.10 -11.66 20.18
CA ASN A 344 -12.14 -12.50 20.77
C ASN A 344 -13.04 -13.22 19.75
N PHE A 345 -13.28 -12.63 18.57
CA PHE A 345 -14.14 -13.21 17.53
C PHE A 345 -13.36 -13.91 16.40
N GLY A 346 -12.03 -13.93 16.48
CA GLY A 346 -11.14 -14.59 15.53
C GLY A 346 -10.27 -13.63 14.71
N ASP A 347 -9.25 -14.16 14.05
CA ASP A 347 -8.15 -13.39 13.47
C ASP A 347 -8.22 -13.23 11.94
N TYR A 348 -9.44 -13.29 11.41
CA TYR A 348 -9.72 -13.09 9.99
C TYR A 348 -10.46 -11.79 9.72
N VAL A 349 -10.14 -11.14 8.61
CA VAL A 349 -10.74 -9.90 8.14
C VAL A 349 -11.21 -10.09 6.70
N HIS A 350 -12.27 -9.39 6.30
CA HIS A 350 -12.75 -9.44 4.93
C HIS A 350 -11.70 -8.84 3.97
N ILE A 351 -11.46 -9.47 2.81
CA ILE A 351 -10.40 -9.05 1.86
C ILE A 351 -10.54 -7.62 1.36
N ALA A 352 -11.76 -7.07 1.37
CA ALA A 352 -12.08 -5.68 1.04
C ALA A 352 -11.10 -4.69 1.67
N VAL A 353 -10.83 -4.87 2.97
CA VAL A 353 -10.03 -3.94 3.78
C VAL A 353 -8.61 -3.86 3.22
N LEU A 354 -8.07 -5.01 2.79
CA LEU A 354 -6.77 -5.10 2.14
C LEU A 354 -6.83 -4.56 0.70
N GLN A 355 -7.75 -5.07 -0.13
CA GLN A 355 -7.84 -4.72 -1.55
C GLN A 355 -8.01 -3.22 -1.77
N GLN A 356 -8.89 -2.61 -0.98
CA GLN A 356 -9.27 -1.22 -1.15
C GLN A 356 -8.18 -0.27 -0.66
N ALA A 357 -7.47 -0.60 0.42
CA ALA A 357 -6.30 0.16 0.87
C ALA A 357 -5.17 0.14 -0.18
N PHE A 358 -4.99 -0.98 -0.90
CA PHE A 358 -3.89 -1.12 -1.87
C PHE A 358 -4.25 -0.48 -3.21
N THR A 359 -5.49 -0.66 -3.65
CA THR A 359 -6.02 0.03 -4.82
C THR A 359 -6.04 1.54 -4.61
N ALA A 360 -6.38 2.01 -3.40
CA ALA A 360 -6.37 3.43 -3.05
C ALA A 360 -4.95 4.02 -3.05
N LEU A 361 -3.94 3.28 -2.60
CA LEU A 361 -2.53 3.71 -2.74
C LEU A 361 -2.18 3.99 -4.21
N LYS A 362 -2.58 3.10 -5.13
CA LYS A 362 -2.37 3.33 -6.57
C LYS A 362 -3.20 4.47 -7.15
N ILE A 363 -4.37 4.76 -6.60
CA ILE A 363 -5.16 5.94 -7.01
C ILE A 363 -4.42 7.23 -6.67
N ILE A 364 -3.80 7.26 -5.49
CA ILE A 364 -3.06 8.41 -5.01
C ILE A 364 -1.76 8.53 -5.75
N ASP A 365 -0.98 7.48 -5.89
CA ASP A 365 0.27 7.62 -6.61
C ASP A 365 0.54 6.35 -7.43
N PRO A 366 0.63 6.44 -8.76
CA PRO A 366 1.11 5.32 -9.57
C PRO A 366 2.45 4.76 -9.06
N PHE A 367 3.31 5.61 -8.47
CA PHE A 367 4.59 5.20 -7.88
C PHE A 367 4.43 4.36 -6.61
N CYS A 368 3.26 4.34 -5.98
CA CYS A 368 3.02 3.44 -4.85
C CYS A 368 3.17 1.96 -5.24
N GLY A 369 3.08 1.59 -6.53
CA GLY A 369 3.44 0.23 -6.97
C GLY A 369 4.87 -0.17 -6.60
N MET A 370 5.84 0.76 -6.71
CA MET A 370 7.21 0.51 -6.27
C MET A 370 7.34 0.44 -4.77
N LEU A 371 6.68 1.35 -4.05
CA LEU A 371 6.68 1.35 -2.60
C LEU A 371 6.16 0.00 -2.08
N LEU A 372 5.08 -0.50 -2.68
CA LEU A 372 4.51 -1.82 -2.41
C LEU A 372 5.51 -2.94 -2.73
N HIS A 373 6.17 -2.88 -3.89
CA HIS A 373 7.20 -3.86 -4.26
C HIS A 373 8.38 -3.86 -3.27
N SER A 374 8.98 -2.71 -2.98
CA SER A 374 10.07 -2.57 -2.01
C SER A 374 9.66 -3.02 -0.60
N ALA A 375 8.39 -2.78 -0.21
CA ALA A 375 7.84 -3.24 1.06
C ALA A 375 7.74 -4.78 1.06
N GLY A 376 7.28 -5.35 -0.05
CA GLY A 376 7.27 -6.79 -0.29
C GLY A 376 8.68 -7.39 -0.20
N VAL A 377 9.68 -6.79 -0.86
CA VAL A 377 11.08 -7.25 -0.83
C VAL A 377 11.59 -7.25 0.61
N THR A 378 11.40 -6.14 1.33
CA THR A 378 11.80 -6.02 2.74
C THR A 378 11.16 -7.13 3.57
N PHE A 379 9.85 -7.36 3.41
CA PHE A 379 9.18 -8.45 4.10
C PHE A 379 9.76 -9.81 3.71
N GLY A 380 9.91 -10.12 2.41
CA GLY A 380 10.47 -11.39 1.93
C GLY A 380 11.84 -11.71 2.53
N LEU A 381 12.70 -10.70 2.66
CA LEU A 381 14.04 -10.86 3.27
C LEU A 381 13.99 -11.16 4.77
N THR A 382 12.99 -10.61 5.48
CA THR A 382 12.87 -10.64 6.95
C THR A 382 11.88 -11.67 7.49
N ALA A 383 10.95 -12.13 6.66
CA ALA A 383 9.88 -13.03 7.05
C ALA A 383 10.45 -14.38 7.50
N ASP A 384 9.68 -15.09 8.33
CA ASP A 384 10.03 -16.40 8.87
C ASP A 384 10.58 -17.34 7.79
N LYS A 385 11.79 -17.85 8.01
CA LYS A 385 12.53 -18.69 7.05
C LYS A 385 12.40 -20.19 7.36
N ARG A 386 11.57 -20.59 8.34
CA ARG A 386 11.42 -22.00 8.75
C ARG A 386 11.09 -22.92 7.58
N VAL A 387 10.14 -22.54 6.73
CA VAL A 387 9.72 -23.38 5.58
C VAL A 387 10.87 -23.53 4.59
N ILE A 388 11.47 -22.43 4.16
CA ILE A 388 12.66 -22.43 3.28
C ILE A 388 13.80 -23.28 3.86
N ASN A 389 14.15 -23.06 5.13
CA ASN A 389 15.25 -23.77 5.78
C ASN A 389 14.99 -25.28 5.87
N ASN A 390 13.73 -25.67 6.14
CA ASN A 390 13.33 -27.08 6.16
C ASN A 390 13.44 -27.71 4.77
N SER A 391 13.01 -27.01 3.71
CA SER A 391 13.15 -27.46 2.32
C SER A 391 14.62 -27.63 1.93
N LEU A 392 15.47 -26.64 2.22
CA LEU A 392 16.92 -26.70 1.98
C LEU A 392 17.57 -27.89 2.70
N HIS A 393 17.26 -28.07 3.98
CA HIS A 393 17.78 -29.17 4.78
C HIS A 393 17.30 -30.54 4.25
N HIS A 394 16.02 -30.67 3.89
CA HIS A 394 15.47 -31.92 3.35
C HIS A 394 16.12 -32.30 2.01
N LYS A 395 16.31 -31.31 1.13
CA LYS A 395 16.98 -31.50 -0.17
C LYS A 395 18.51 -31.59 -0.08
N LYS A 396 19.10 -31.29 1.09
CA LYS A 396 20.57 -31.22 1.34
C LYS A 396 21.28 -30.24 0.40
N ILE A 397 20.65 -29.09 0.14
CA ILE A 397 21.18 -28.06 -0.76
C ILE A 397 21.80 -26.93 0.08
N ASN A 398 22.95 -26.42 -0.36
CA ASN A 398 23.61 -25.24 0.23
C ASN A 398 23.41 -24.02 -0.69
N ILE A 399 23.16 -22.86 -0.10
CA ILE A 399 23.05 -21.56 -0.81
C ILE A 399 24.46 -21.06 -1.19
N PRO A 400 24.64 -20.40 -2.35
CA PRO A 400 23.63 -20.06 -3.35
C PRO A 400 23.24 -21.24 -4.24
N ILE A 401 21.99 -21.24 -4.70
CA ILE A 401 21.41 -22.29 -5.55
C ILE A 401 21.04 -21.72 -6.92
N SER A 402 20.76 -22.60 -7.89
CA SER A 402 20.29 -22.16 -9.20
C SER A 402 18.91 -21.50 -9.11
N LEU A 403 18.57 -20.62 -10.06
CA LEU A 403 17.24 -19.99 -10.08
C LEU A 403 16.12 -21.04 -10.14
N GLU A 404 16.32 -22.13 -10.88
CA GLU A 404 15.34 -23.22 -10.98
C GLU A 404 15.05 -23.84 -9.60
N GLU A 405 16.09 -24.22 -8.87
CA GLU A 405 15.96 -24.78 -7.51
C GLU A 405 15.34 -23.76 -6.54
N ALA A 406 15.68 -22.48 -6.67
CA ALA A 406 15.10 -21.41 -5.86
C ALA A 406 13.60 -21.23 -6.11
N VAL A 407 13.18 -21.27 -7.38
CA VAL A 407 11.77 -21.20 -7.75
C VAL A 407 11.01 -22.43 -7.22
N GLU A 408 11.58 -23.62 -7.28
CA GLU A 408 10.96 -24.81 -6.67
C GLU A 408 10.74 -24.67 -5.16
N ILE A 409 11.76 -24.23 -4.42
CA ILE A 409 11.66 -24.00 -2.97
C ILE A 409 10.62 -22.91 -2.66
N LEU A 410 10.55 -21.86 -3.47
CA LEU A 410 9.56 -20.81 -3.32
C LEU A 410 8.13 -21.35 -3.55
N ILE A 411 7.92 -22.23 -4.53
CA ILE A 411 6.62 -22.86 -4.77
C ILE A 411 6.22 -23.70 -3.55
N GLU A 412 7.15 -24.47 -2.98
CA GLU A 412 6.93 -25.22 -1.74
C GLU A 412 6.51 -24.29 -0.59
N GLU A 413 7.15 -23.13 -0.44
CA GLU A 413 6.77 -22.14 0.57
C GLU A 413 5.37 -21.57 0.34
N LEU A 414 5.06 -21.17 -0.90
CA LEU A 414 3.78 -20.56 -1.25
C LEU A 414 2.61 -21.54 -1.16
N GLN A 415 2.86 -22.83 -1.36
CA GLN A 415 1.87 -23.90 -1.21
C GLN A 415 1.89 -24.55 0.16
N HIS A 416 2.81 -24.16 1.05
CA HIS A 416 2.91 -24.76 2.37
C HIS A 416 1.58 -24.60 3.14
N PRO A 417 1.10 -25.61 3.88
CA PRO A 417 -0.19 -25.54 4.58
C PRO A 417 -0.33 -24.31 5.47
N THR A 418 0.74 -23.87 6.14
CA THR A 418 0.71 -22.65 6.96
C THR A 418 0.48 -21.41 6.13
N THR A 419 1.06 -21.32 4.92
CA THR A 419 0.82 -20.20 4.00
C THR A 419 -0.62 -20.23 3.51
N LEU A 420 -1.16 -21.40 3.16
CA LEU A 420 -2.55 -21.54 2.72
C LEU A 420 -3.57 -21.24 3.83
N LEU A 421 -3.23 -21.50 5.10
CA LEU A 421 -4.08 -21.12 6.24
C LEU A 421 -4.30 -19.61 6.32
N THR A 422 -3.37 -18.79 5.83
CA THR A 422 -3.59 -17.33 5.76
C THR A 422 -4.77 -16.98 4.85
N ARG A 423 -5.12 -17.85 3.91
CA ARG A 423 -6.10 -17.61 2.83
C ARG A 423 -5.77 -16.38 2.00
N GLN A 424 -4.49 -16.09 1.82
CA GLN A 424 -4.06 -15.02 0.93
C GLN A 424 -4.28 -15.36 -0.55
N HIS A 425 -4.19 -16.64 -0.91
CA HIS A 425 -4.45 -17.19 -2.24
C HIS A 425 -4.96 -18.63 -2.14
N SER A 426 -5.50 -19.17 -3.24
CA SER A 426 -6.07 -20.51 -3.27
C SER A 426 -5.04 -21.59 -3.57
N PHE A 427 -4.34 -21.45 -4.69
CA PHE A 427 -3.23 -22.31 -5.08
C PHE A 427 -2.25 -21.54 -5.99
N VAL A 428 -1.08 -22.13 -6.16
CA VAL A 428 -0.02 -21.60 -7.02
C VAL A 428 0.31 -22.61 -8.10
N SER A 429 0.48 -22.16 -9.33
CA SER A 429 1.02 -22.98 -10.42
C SER A 429 2.26 -22.31 -11.01
N PHE A 430 3.03 -23.07 -11.77
CA PHE A 430 4.33 -22.65 -12.28
C PHE A 430 4.47 -23.04 -13.75
N GLU A 431 5.06 -22.13 -14.53
CA GLU A 431 5.37 -22.33 -15.94
C GLU A 431 6.81 -21.90 -16.21
N LYS A 432 7.57 -22.77 -16.89
CA LYS A 432 8.88 -22.43 -17.47
C LYS A 432 8.67 -22.11 -18.94
N SER A 433 9.20 -20.99 -19.41
CA SER A 433 9.19 -20.63 -20.83
C SER A 433 10.62 -20.50 -21.30
N ASP A 434 10.99 -21.34 -22.27
CA ASP A 434 12.19 -21.14 -23.05
C ASP A 434 11.88 -19.99 -24.02
N SER A 435 12.54 -18.84 -23.81
CA SER A 435 12.42 -17.73 -24.76
C SER A 435 13.39 -17.96 -25.93
N ASP A 436 13.06 -17.49 -27.12
CA ASP A 436 13.92 -17.61 -28.33
C ASP A 436 15.29 -16.89 -28.20
N LEU A 437 15.57 -16.25 -27.06
CA LEU A 437 16.70 -15.34 -26.82
C LEU A 437 17.69 -15.85 -25.77
N ASP A 438 17.82 -17.17 -25.58
CA ASP A 438 18.71 -17.84 -24.61
C ASP A 438 18.43 -17.58 -23.11
N ASP A 439 17.50 -16.68 -22.77
CA ASP A 439 17.12 -16.42 -21.38
C ASP A 439 15.96 -17.33 -20.93
N ILE A 440 16.19 -18.09 -19.86
CA ILE A 440 15.14 -18.89 -19.20
C ILE A 440 14.25 -17.96 -18.38
N VAL A 441 12.95 -17.95 -18.70
CA VAL A 441 11.96 -17.15 -17.97
C VAL A 441 11.06 -18.07 -17.14
N TYR A 442 10.92 -17.74 -15.86
CA TYR A 442 10.07 -18.44 -14.92
C TYR A 442 8.79 -17.63 -14.67
N TYR A 443 7.64 -18.28 -14.64
CA TYR A 443 6.37 -17.65 -14.30
C TYR A 443 5.71 -18.35 -13.11
N ILE A 444 5.33 -17.56 -12.11
CA ILE A 444 4.50 -18.01 -10.99
C ILE A 444 3.09 -17.47 -11.18
N ASN A 445 2.12 -18.38 -11.17
CA ASN A 445 0.69 -18.07 -11.31
C ASN A 445 0.00 -18.24 -9.96
N ILE A 446 -0.56 -17.18 -9.39
CA ILE A 446 -1.27 -17.22 -8.11
C ILE A 446 -2.76 -17.00 -8.33
N HIS A 447 -3.56 -17.99 -7.93
CA HIS A 447 -5.01 -17.99 -8.11
C HIS A 447 -5.72 -17.39 -6.90
N GLU A 448 -6.79 -16.63 -7.15
CA GLU A 448 -7.60 -15.94 -6.12
C GLU A 448 -6.78 -15.12 -5.11
N LEU A 449 -5.72 -14.44 -5.60
CA LEU A 449 -4.87 -13.60 -4.77
C LEU A 449 -5.67 -12.46 -4.13
N ALA A 450 -5.57 -12.33 -2.81
CA ALA A 450 -6.38 -11.42 -2.01
C ALA A 450 -6.24 -9.97 -2.44
N TYR A 451 -5.11 -9.55 -3.03
CA TYR A 451 -4.88 -8.16 -3.45
C TYR A 451 -5.76 -7.70 -4.62
N ALA A 452 -6.11 -8.60 -5.53
CA ALA A 452 -6.72 -8.22 -6.80
C ALA A 452 -8.01 -8.98 -7.15
N SER A 453 -8.30 -10.09 -6.46
CA SER A 453 -9.48 -10.92 -6.75
C SER A 453 -10.77 -10.10 -6.81
N GLY A 454 -11.50 -10.21 -7.92
CA GLY A 454 -12.75 -9.48 -8.13
C GLY A 454 -12.59 -8.02 -8.57
N ALA A 455 -11.37 -7.54 -8.82
CA ALA A 455 -11.16 -6.27 -9.53
C ALA A 455 -11.73 -6.34 -10.95
N THR A 456 -12.15 -5.18 -11.49
CA THR A 456 -12.52 -5.07 -12.91
C THR A 456 -11.28 -4.79 -13.76
N ASN A 457 -11.38 -5.03 -15.06
CA ASN A 457 -10.31 -4.72 -15.99
C ASN A 457 -10.15 -3.19 -16.12
N VAL A 458 -9.05 -2.67 -15.57
CA VAL A 458 -8.62 -1.28 -15.74
C VAL A 458 -7.31 -1.16 -16.51
N ASN A 459 -6.83 -2.27 -17.09
CA ASN A 459 -5.53 -2.41 -17.73
C ASN A 459 -4.36 -2.08 -16.78
N GLU A 460 -4.44 -2.49 -15.52
CA GLU A 460 -3.39 -2.28 -14.53
C GLU A 460 -3.24 -3.49 -13.61
N THR A 461 -2.03 -3.73 -13.14
CA THR A 461 -1.71 -4.75 -12.13
C THR A 461 -1.98 -4.22 -10.71
N PHE A 462 -2.06 -5.06 -9.68
CA PHE A 462 -2.38 -4.62 -8.31
C PHE A 462 -1.56 -5.30 -7.20
N CYS A 463 -0.80 -6.33 -7.53
CA CYS A 463 -0.11 -7.21 -6.60
C CYS A 463 1.39 -6.94 -6.53
N ASP A 464 1.84 -5.70 -6.68
CA ASP A 464 3.28 -5.37 -6.66
C ASP A 464 3.93 -5.76 -5.33
N PHE A 465 3.18 -5.72 -4.21
CA PHE A 465 3.65 -6.23 -2.93
C PHE A 465 4.00 -7.73 -2.99
N MET A 466 3.16 -8.54 -3.64
CA MET A 466 3.43 -9.97 -3.81
C MET A 466 4.63 -10.20 -4.74
N ALA A 467 4.74 -9.42 -5.82
CA ALA A 467 5.92 -9.47 -6.69
C ALA A 467 7.21 -9.15 -5.91
N GLY A 468 7.16 -8.14 -5.05
CA GLY A 468 8.25 -7.78 -4.16
C GLY A 468 8.58 -8.88 -3.15
N PHE A 469 7.56 -9.48 -2.52
CA PHE A 469 7.73 -10.58 -1.58
C PHE A 469 8.44 -11.78 -2.22
N ILE A 470 7.97 -12.20 -3.40
CA ILE A 470 8.60 -13.26 -4.21
C ILE A 470 10.06 -12.89 -4.50
N ASN A 471 10.34 -11.65 -4.90
CA ASN A 471 11.70 -11.21 -5.18
C ASN A 471 12.60 -11.29 -3.94
N GLY A 472 12.12 -10.77 -2.80
CA GLY A 472 12.87 -10.82 -1.54
C GLY A 472 13.15 -12.25 -1.08
N ARG A 473 12.25 -13.21 -1.35
CA ARG A 473 12.51 -14.64 -1.08
C ARG A 473 13.58 -15.22 -2.00
N LEU A 474 13.53 -14.93 -3.30
CA LEU A 474 14.53 -15.41 -4.26
C LEU A 474 15.93 -14.87 -3.95
N GLN A 475 16.05 -13.59 -3.55
CA GLN A 475 17.31 -12.98 -3.12
C GLN A 475 17.97 -13.66 -1.91
N LEU A 476 17.23 -14.45 -1.12
CA LEU A 476 17.82 -15.25 -0.04
C LEU A 476 18.49 -16.54 -0.55
N LEU A 477 18.11 -17.00 -1.75
CA LEU A 477 18.42 -18.32 -2.28
C LEU A 477 19.45 -18.25 -3.41
N VAL A 478 19.36 -17.24 -4.27
CA VAL A 478 20.25 -17.08 -5.42
C VAL A 478 21.33 -16.04 -5.17
N GLN A 479 22.46 -16.18 -5.87
CA GLN A 479 23.52 -15.16 -5.86
C GLN A 479 23.24 -14.01 -6.82
N ASP A 480 22.63 -14.32 -7.97
CA ASP A 480 22.37 -13.34 -9.02
C ASP A 480 21.18 -12.44 -8.67
N GLU A 481 21.15 -11.23 -9.22
CA GLU A 481 20.05 -10.30 -8.99
C GLU A 481 18.79 -10.77 -9.72
N THR A 482 17.74 -11.06 -8.95
CA THR A 482 16.43 -11.41 -9.51
C THR A 482 15.53 -10.20 -9.67
N ILE A 483 14.77 -10.21 -10.75
CA ILE A 483 13.71 -9.25 -11.03
C ILE A 483 12.39 -9.99 -11.13
N VAL A 484 11.43 -9.57 -10.31
CA VAL A 484 10.07 -10.12 -10.31
C VAL A 484 9.07 -9.02 -10.64
N LYS A 485 8.28 -9.24 -11.68
CA LYS A 485 7.24 -8.30 -12.16
C LYS A 485 5.91 -9.02 -12.32
N GLU A 486 4.84 -8.43 -11.82
CA GLU A 486 3.48 -8.87 -12.18
C GLU A 486 3.19 -8.45 -13.63
N VAL A 487 2.80 -9.42 -14.46
CA VAL A 487 2.52 -9.22 -15.90
C VAL A 487 1.05 -9.42 -16.26
N GLU A 488 0.32 -10.20 -15.46
CA GLU A 488 -1.12 -10.41 -15.60
C GLU A 488 -1.80 -10.36 -14.24
N CYS A 489 -3.03 -9.83 -14.19
CA CYS A 489 -3.80 -9.64 -12.97
C CYS A 489 -5.31 -9.62 -13.28
N PHE A 490 -6.16 -9.71 -12.25
CA PHE A 490 -7.57 -9.35 -12.36
C PHE A 490 -7.78 -7.94 -12.91
N GLY A 491 -6.91 -6.99 -12.51
CA GLY A 491 -6.93 -5.63 -13.01
C GLY A 491 -6.57 -5.48 -14.49
N THR A 492 -5.96 -6.50 -15.10
CA THR A 492 -5.70 -6.57 -16.56
C THR A 492 -6.71 -7.45 -17.29
N GLY A 493 -7.77 -7.90 -16.60
CA GLY A 493 -8.80 -8.78 -17.16
C GLY A 493 -8.51 -10.28 -17.10
N ASN A 494 -7.43 -10.71 -16.45
CA ASN A 494 -7.08 -12.11 -16.28
C ASN A 494 -7.70 -12.71 -15.00
N SER A 495 -7.86 -14.04 -14.95
CA SER A 495 -8.40 -14.73 -13.76
C SER A 495 -7.32 -15.17 -12.75
N VAL A 496 -6.06 -14.88 -13.05
CA VAL A 496 -4.88 -15.27 -12.28
C VAL A 496 -3.91 -14.10 -12.21
N CYS A 497 -3.12 -14.02 -11.15
CA CYS A 497 -2.01 -13.07 -11.06
C CYS A 497 -0.73 -13.79 -11.48
N LYS A 498 -0.12 -13.38 -12.60
CA LYS A 498 1.08 -14.00 -13.18
C LYS A 498 2.29 -13.13 -12.91
N PHE A 499 3.33 -13.71 -12.33
CA PHE A 499 4.57 -13.05 -11.95
C PHE A 499 5.71 -13.60 -12.80
N LYS A 500 6.31 -12.75 -13.61
CA LYS A 500 7.50 -13.04 -14.43
C LYS A 500 8.75 -12.85 -13.57
N ILE A 501 9.64 -13.83 -13.61
CA ILE A 501 10.94 -13.84 -12.91
C ILE A 501 12.04 -13.90 -13.96
N THR A 502 13.00 -12.99 -13.86
CA THR A 502 14.22 -12.94 -14.69
C THR A 502 15.46 -12.71 -13.82
N VAL A 503 16.62 -13.06 -14.35
CA VAL A 503 17.94 -12.71 -13.78
C VAL A 503 18.55 -11.61 -14.66
N ASP A 504 19.23 -10.65 -14.05
CA ASP A 504 19.94 -9.57 -14.76
C ASP A 504 21.41 -9.93 -15.10
#